data_AF-A0A8C1YIB9-F1
#
_entry.id   AF-A0A8C1YIB9-F1
#
_cell.length_a   1.000
_cell.length_b   1.000
_cell.length_c   1.000
_cell.angle_alpha   90.00
_cell.angle_beta   90.00
_cell.angle_gamma   90.00
#
_symmetry.space_group_name_H-M   'P 1'
#
loop_
_entity.id
_entity.type
_entity.pdbx_description
1 polymer ?
#
loop_
_entity_poly.entity_id
_entity_poly.type
_entity_poly.pdbx_seq_one_letter_code
_entity_poly.pdbx_strand_id
1 'polypeptide(L)'
;MATERTEALLERTDPSFLKSCTTTELQETEEGEIMAPYLMDCRRKQKHVFRQLCVVVDMIQLLAGLESVDQLLNKPCPQNPGNEARCAWKALKAEYLERVQEVEGMISSLWDRTEELQGKRKTLETLLSVLQIKKEECKEKERIAAKRNQRAEKQISFQLEDSIQAAQNSINACDLQFSKLKDEVEKQQARISDWTILRDGLQTLVNVTHRNMAYRLLSVSSSELCLELLPRAAEVSLEPLRVSITMTTSDEFHLQVFQGTAGLVEEAVNGRLRQVSAALVEVLERYISQGEMLSEIQALHSRFAIDWCPAEKLLIFLKTATTVCHLRVEEGYPSHGRATLLSVRKDGSLLDITDLQPPVQHPVLTEWLEFLSSYPNI
;
A
#
# COMPACT_ATOMS: atom_id res chain seq x y z
N MET A 1 -9.80 61.07 -18.64
CA MET A 1 -9.29 61.95 -17.55
C MET A 1 -7.79 61.80 -17.28
N ALA A 2 -7.15 60.63 -17.49
CA ALA A 2 -5.70 60.48 -17.34
C ALA A 2 -4.90 60.60 -18.66
N THR A 3 -5.57 60.67 -19.80
CA THR A 3 -4.99 60.72 -21.15
C THR A 3 -4.73 62.15 -21.66
N GLU A 4 -5.44 63.16 -21.16
CA GLU A 4 -5.26 64.56 -21.58
C GLU A 4 -4.07 65.25 -20.91
N ARG A 5 -3.63 64.77 -19.72
CA ARG A 5 -2.44 65.31 -19.03
C ARG A 5 -1.12 64.78 -19.58
N THR A 6 -1.14 63.69 -20.35
CA THR A 6 0.04 63.13 -21.01
C THR A 6 0.35 63.79 -22.35
N GLU A 7 -0.65 64.34 -23.05
CA GLU A 7 -0.43 65.11 -24.29
C GLU A 7 0.15 66.50 -24.01
N ALA A 8 -0.31 67.18 -22.95
CA ALA A 8 0.22 68.50 -22.56
C ALA A 8 1.67 68.47 -22.02
N LEU A 9 2.20 67.30 -21.67
CA LEU A 9 3.60 67.12 -21.26
C LEU A 9 4.50 66.64 -22.40
N LEU A 10 3.94 66.06 -23.47
CA LEU A 10 4.71 65.66 -24.65
C LEU A 10 5.02 66.86 -25.58
N GLU A 11 4.14 67.87 -25.66
CA GLU A 11 4.39 69.09 -26.45
C GLU A 11 5.52 69.97 -25.90
N ARG A 12 5.97 69.76 -24.64
CA ARG A 12 7.08 70.53 -24.04
C ARG A 12 8.45 69.87 -24.17
N THR A 13 8.51 68.67 -24.75
CA THR A 13 9.75 67.90 -24.92
C THR A 13 9.89 67.36 -26.34
N ASP A 14 9.56 68.20 -27.32
CA ASP A 14 9.86 67.91 -28.72
C ASP A 14 11.32 68.34 -29.02
N PRO A 15 12.22 67.42 -29.41
CA PRO A 15 13.62 67.73 -29.72
C PRO A 15 13.78 68.65 -30.95
N SER A 16 12.70 68.87 -31.71
CA SER A 16 12.69 69.71 -32.91
C SER A 16 12.74 71.23 -32.62
N PHE A 17 12.54 71.67 -31.37
CA PHE A 17 12.58 73.09 -30.98
C PHE A 17 13.87 73.57 -30.31
N LEU A 18 14.83 72.67 -30.07
CA LEU A 18 16.18 73.08 -29.68
C LEU A 18 17.01 73.30 -30.94
N LYS A 19 16.97 74.54 -31.45
CA LYS A 19 17.98 75.03 -32.40
C LYS A 19 19.35 74.77 -31.79
N SER A 20 20.07 73.79 -32.33
CA SER A 20 21.51 73.70 -32.19
C SER A 20 22.10 74.97 -32.80
N CYS A 21 22.49 75.92 -31.96
CA CYS A 21 23.38 77.02 -32.35
C CYS A 21 24.77 76.44 -32.63
N THR A 22 24.90 75.75 -33.76
CA THR A 22 26.18 75.59 -34.44
C THR A 22 26.40 76.83 -35.28
N THR A 23 26.76 77.92 -34.61
CA THR A 23 27.50 79.03 -35.23
C THR A 23 28.87 79.07 -34.59
N THR A 24 29.61 77.99 -34.78
CA THR A 24 31.08 78.00 -34.74
C THR A 24 31.55 78.19 -36.18
N GLU A 25 31.13 79.31 -36.79
CA GLU A 25 31.76 79.84 -37.99
C GLU A 25 32.58 81.06 -37.57
N LEU A 26 33.83 80.78 -37.22
CA LEU A 26 35.00 81.48 -37.78
C LEU A 26 35.02 83.03 -37.79
N GLN A 27 34.34 83.71 -36.85
CA GLN A 27 34.33 85.18 -36.81
C GLN A 27 34.81 85.80 -35.49
N GLU A 28 34.89 85.01 -34.41
CA GLU A 28 35.30 85.53 -33.09
C GLU A 28 36.81 85.74 -32.96
N THR A 29 37.63 85.02 -33.74
CA THR A 29 39.09 85.15 -33.69
C THR A 29 39.58 86.42 -34.38
N GLU A 30 38.98 86.81 -35.52
CA GLU A 30 39.35 88.01 -36.28
C GLU A 30 38.81 89.29 -35.62
N GLU A 31 37.58 89.28 -35.09
CA GLU A 31 37.05 90.45 -34.35
C GLU A 31 37.84 90.70 -33.06
N GLY A 32 38.25 89.65 -32.34
CA GLY A 32 39.14 89.78 -31.19
C GLY A 32 40.53 90.34 -31.55
N GLU A 33 41.12 89.87 -32.67
CA GLU A 33 42.41 90.35 -33.18
C GLU A 33 42.38 91.79 -33.72
N ILE A 34 41.23 92.28 -34.21
CA ILE A 34 41.05 93.66 -34.68
C ILE A 34 40.63 94.59 -33.52
N MET A 35 39.78 94.11 -32.61
CA MET A 35 39.27 94.89 -31.48
C MET A 35 40.33 95.08 -30.40
N ALA A 36 41.21 94.09 -30.18
CA ALA A 36 42.31 94.21 -29.20
C ALA A 36 43.27 95.39 -29.50
N PRO A 37 43.84 95.56 -30.72
CA PRO A 37 44.67 96.71 -31.04
C PRO A 37 43.89 98.03 -31.04
N TYR A 38 42.61 98.04 -31.47
CA TYR A 38 41.75 99.23 -31.39
C TYR A 38 41.49 99.66 -29.93
N LEU A 39 41.15 98.73 -29.05
CA LEU A 39 40.96 98.98 -27.62
C LEU A 39 42.27 99.34 -26.93
N MET A 40 43.39 98.75 -27.35
CA MET A 40 44.72 99.13 -26.87
C MET A 40 45.11 100.54 -27.31
N ASP A 41 44.77 100.96 -28.53
CA ASP A 41 45.00 102.32 -29.03
C ASP A 41 44.07 103.34 -28.35
N CYS A 42 42.78 103.00 -28.16
CA CYS A 42 41.85 103.78 -27.36
C CYS A 42 42.34 103.94 -25.93
N ARG A 43 42.81 102.86 -25.30
CA ARG A 43 43.42 102.90 -23.95
C ARG A 43 44.67 103.75 -23.93
N ARG A 44 45.49 103.75 -24.98
CA ARG A 44 46.69 104.57 -25.10
C ARG A 44 46.34 106.06 -25.21
N LYS A 45 45.35 106.41 -26.05
CA LYS A 45 44.78 107.75 -26.18
C LYS A 45 44.14 108.22 -24.88
N GLN A 46 43.33 107.38 -24.24
CA GLN A 46 42.69 107.67 -22.96
C GLN A 46 43.74 107.87 -21.85
N LYS A 47 44.84 107.10 -21.83
CA LYS A 47 45.97 107.31 -20.91
C LYS A 47 46.70 108.64 -21.17
N HIS A 48 46.74 109.10 -22.42
CA HIS A 48 47.32 110.39 -22.79
C HIS A 48 46.43 111.55 -22.35
N VAL A 49 45.12 111.46 -22.64
CA VAL A 49 44.12 112.43 -22.16
C VAL A 49 44.09 112.49 -20.65
N PHE A 50 44.13 111.35 -19.95
CA PHE A 50 44.14 111.33 -18.48
C PHE A 50 45.42 111.97 -17.92
N ARG A 51 46.58 111.77 -18.56
CA ARG A 51 47.82 112.47 -18.18
C ARG A 51 47.70 113.98 -18.37
N GLN A 52 47.10 114.43 -19.47
CA GLN A 52 46.88 115.86 -19.70
C GLN A 52 45.83 116.45 -18.76
N LEU A 53 44.75 115.71 -18.45
CA LEU A 53 43.73 116.14 -17.50
C LEU A 53 44.29 116.25 -16.09
N CYS A 54 45.17 115.32 -15.68
CA CYS A 54 45.90 115.43 -14.41
C CYS A 54 46.72 116.72 -14.35
N VAL A 55 47.48 117.06 -15.40
CA VAL A 55 48.23 118.33 -15.47
C VAL A 55 47.29 119.55 -15.36
N VAL A 56 46.12 119.52 -16.00
CA VAL A 56 45.13 120.61 -15.92
C VAL A 56 44.50 120.71 -14.52
N VAL A 57 44.17 119.59 -13.89
CA VAL A 57 43.67 119.57 -12.51
C VAL A 57 44.73 120.07 -11.54
N ASP A 58 45.99 119.69 -11.72
CA ASP A 58 47.12 120.17 -10.94
C ASP A 58 47.33 121.68 -11.15
N MET A 59 47.21 122.18 -12.39
CA MET A 59 47.24 123.61 -12.70
C MET A 59 46.09 124.37 -12.04
N ILE A 60 44.86 123.82 -12.07
CA ILE A 60 43.69 124.44 -11.44
C ILE A 60 43.84 124.44 -9.92
N GLN A 61 44.37 123.38 -9.30
CA GLN A 61 44.63 123.35 -7.86
C GLN A 61 45.76 124.33 -7.46
N LEU A 62 46.80 124.47 -8.27
CA LEU A 62 47.84 125.49 -8.09
C LEU A 62 47.27 126.91 -8.20
N LEU A 63 46.37 127.15 -9.16
CA LEU A 63 45.70 128.44 -9.35
C LEU A 63 44.68 128.75 -8.25
N ALA A 64 43.96 127.74 -7.75
CA ALA A 64 42.99 127.89 -6.67
C ALA A 64 43.61 128.26 -5.32
N GLY A 65 44.92 128.03 -5.13
CA GLY A 65 45.67 128.42 -3.93
C GLY A 65 46.37 129.79 -4.00
N LEU A 66 46.18 130.59 -5.06
CA LEU A 66 46.84 131.88 -5.26
C LEU A 66 45.90 133.05 -4.94
N GLU A 67 46.26 133.88 -3.96
CA GLU A 67 45.44 135.02 -3.50
C GLU A 67 45.78 136.35 -4.22
N SER A 68 46.90 136.46 -4.95
CA SER A 68 47.19 137.60 -5.83
C SER A 68 48.23 137.29 -6.92
N VAL A 69 48.18 138.05 -8.02
CA VAL A 69 48.94 137.80 -9.27
C VAL A 69 50.45 137.92 -9.10
N ASP A 70 50.95 138.75 -8.17
CA ASP A 70 52.39 138.93 -7.93
C ASP A 70 53.08 137.70 -7.32
N GLN A 71 52.32 136.74 -6.76
CA GLN A 71 52.86 135.48 -6.23
C GLN A 71 53.20 134.44 -7.31
N LEU A 72 52.62 134.59 -8.51
CA LEU A 72 52.86 133.69 -9.64
C LEU A 72 54.25 133.91 -10.26
N LEU A 73 54.79 135.12 -10.17
CA LEU A 73 56.06 135.51 -10.81
C LEU A 73 57.29 135.29 -9.91
N ASN A 74 57.10 135.13 -8.59
CA ASN A 74 58.19 135.15 -7.61
C ASN A 74 58.32 133.91 -6.69
N LYS A 75 57.50 132.86 -6.86
CA LYS A 75 57.65 131.58 -6.13
C LYS A 75 58.04 130.42 -7.06
N PRO A 76 59.02 129.57 -6.70
CA PRO A 76 59.30 128.35 -7.47
C PRO A 76 58.12 127.38 -7.40
N CYS A 77 57.76 126.79 -8.55
CA CYS A 77 56.67 125.81 -8.66
C CYS A 77 57.02 124.50 -7.91
N PRO A 78 56.09 123.90 -7.12
CA PRO A 78 56.35 122.65 -6.39
C PRO A 78 56.52 121.45 -7.33
N GLN A 79 57.48 120.58 -7.02
CA GLN A 79 58.05 119.61 -7.96
C GLN A 79 57.19 118.38 -8.33
N ASN A 80 55.97 118.17 -7.80
CA ASN A 80 55.06 117.10 -8.26
C ASN A 80 53.69 117.15 -7.55
N PRO A 81 52.63 117.71 -8.17
CA PRO A 81 51.24 117.44 -7.78
C PRO A 81 50.70 116.19 -8.54
N GLY A 82 49.79 115.40 -7.94
CA GLY A 82 49.08 114.30 -8.65
C GLY A 82 49.31 112.84 -8.21
N ASN A 83 49.89 112.57 -7.03
CA ASN A 83 50.22 111.20 -6.58
C ASN A 83 49.06 110.46 -5.87
N GLU A 84 48.11 111.17 -5.26
CA GLU A 84 47.05 110.59 -4.41
C GLU A 84 45.94 109.90 -5.20
N ALA A 85 45.42 110.54 -6.26
CA ALA A 85 44.45 109.94 -7.19
C ALA A 85 45.00 108.68 -7.87
N ARG A 86 46.32 108.63 -8.08
CA ARG A 86 47.03 107.47 -8.64
C ARG A 86 47.06 106.29 -7.65
N CYS A 87 47.17 106.56 -6.35
CA CYS A 87 47.08 105.53 -5.31
C CYS A 87 45.66 104.98 -5.16
N ALA A 88 44.63 105.85 -5.17
CA ALA A 88 43.23 105.43 -5.14
C ALA A 88 42.83 104.54 -6.33
N TRP A 89 43.27 104.90 -7.54
CA TRP A 89 43.04 104.07 -8.73
C TRP A 89 43.75 102.70 -8.66
N LYS A 90 44.95 102.65 -8.08
CA LYS A 90 45.67 101.37 -7.87
C LYS A 90 44.94 100.46 -6.87
N ALA A 91 44.40 101.02 -5.79
CA ALA A 91 43.63 100.28 -4.81
C ALA A 91 42.32 99.72 -5.43
N LEU A 92 41.55 100.56 -6.13
CA LEU A 92 40.33 100.13 -6.83
C LEU A 92 40.61 99.06 -7.89
N LYS A 93 41.73 99.19 -8.63
CA LYS A 93 42.14 98.19 -9.60
C LYS A 93 42.51 96.85 -8.95
N ALA A 94 43.13 96.88 -7.76
CA ALA A 94 43.47 95.67 -7.01
C ALA A 94 42.21 94.99 -6.46
N GLU A 95 41.27 95.74 -5.89
CA GLU A 95 39.98 95.22 -5.41
C GLU A 95 39.15 94.65 -6.58
N TYR A 96 39.11 95.35 -7.72
CA TYR A 96 38.47 94.83 -8.92
C TYR A 96 39.07 93.49 -9.36
N LEU A 97 40.41 93.38 -9.38
CA LEU A 97 41.11 92.14 -9.73
C LEU A 97 40.79 91.00 -8.76
N GLU A 98 40.73 91.28 -7.45
CA GLU A 98 40.37 90.30 -6.42
C GLU A 98 38.91 89.83 -6.59
N ARG A 99 37.98 90.77 -6.82
CA ARG A 99 36.57 90.46 -7.11
C ARG A 99 36.38 89.66 -8.39
N VAL A 100 37.13 89.97 -9.43
CA VAL A 100 37.11 89.20 -10.67
C VAL A 100 37.61 87.77 -10.42
N GLN A 101 38.71 87.59 -9.67
CA GLN A 101 39.19 86.25 -9.31
C GLN A 101 38.20 85.46 -8.45
N GLU A 102 37.53 86.11 -7.49
CA GLU A 102 36.47 85.50 -6.68
C GLU A 102 35.30 85.02 -7.56
N VAL A 103 34.84 85.88 -8.48
CA VAL A 103 33.77 85.55 -9.43
C VAL A 103 34.19 84.44 -10.40
N GLU A 104 35.41 84.48 -10.94
CA GLU A 104 35.96 83.43 -11.80
C GLU A 104 36.06 82.08 -11.08
N GLY A 105 36.43 82.09 -9.79
CA GLY A 105 36.43 80.90 -8.93
C GLY A 105 35.03 80.35 -8.70
N MET A 106 34.05 81.22 -8.43
CA MET A 106 32.65 80.82 -8.29
C MET A 106 32.09 80.25 -9.61
N ILE A 107 32.38 80.88 -10.75
CA ILE A 107 31.97 80.42 -12.07
C ILE A 107 32.54 79.02 -12.34
N SER A 108 33.83 78.78 -12.07
CA SER A 108 34.45 77.45 -12.21
C SER A 108 33.74 76.41 -11.33
N SER A 109 33.48 76.73 -10.06
CA SER A 109 32.78 75.80 -9.15
C SER A 109 31.34 75.50 -9.57
N LEU A 110 30.63 76.48 -10.15
CA LEU A 110 29.28 76.31 -10.69
C LEU A 110 29.30 75.47 -11.96
N TRP A 111 30.33 75.62 -12.80
CA TRP A 111 30.54 74.77 -13.97
C TRP A 111 30.74 73.32 -13.58
N ASP A 112 31.67 73.03 -12.65
CA ASP A 112 31.93 71.67 -12.17
C ASP A 112 30.65 71.03 -11.59
N ARG A 113 29.89 71.79 -10.81
CA ARG A 113 28.64 71.31 -10.20
C ARG A 113 27.54 71.07 -11.23
N THR A 114 27.50 71.89 -12.29
CA THR A 114 26.56 71.70 -13.40
C THR A 114 26.91 70.45 -14.19
N GLU A 115 28.20 70.20 -14.44
CA GLU A 115 28.67 68.98 -15.10
C GLU A 115 28.35 67.73 -14.26
N GLU A 116 28.59 67.77 -12.95
CA GLU A 116 28.24 66.67 -12.04
C GLU A 116 26.73 66.37 -12.05
N LEU A 117 25.90 67.42 -11.99
CA LEU A 117 24.44 67.28 -12.07
C LEU A 117 24.00 66.72 -13.43
N GLN A 118 24.65 67.12 -14.51
CA GLN A 118 24.36 66.60 -15.84
C GLN A 118 24.79 65.13 -15.98
N GLY A 119 25.90 64.73 -15.36
CA GLY A 119 26.32 63.34 -15.23
C GLY A 119 25.26 62.51 -14.49
N LYS A 120 24.85 62.96 -13.29
CA LYS A 120 23.79 62.31 -12.49
C LYS A 120 22.48 62.19 -13.26
N ARG A 121 22.08 63.24 -13.99
CA ARG A 121 20.89 63.23 -14.83
C ARG A 121 20.97 62.14 -15.90
N LYS A 122 22.08 62.05 -16.64
CA LYS A 122 22.28 60.99 -17.66
C LYS A 122 22.20 59.60 -17.03
N THR A 123 22.81 59.39 -15.86
CA THR A 123 22.72 58.10 -15.15
C THR A 123 21.29 57.76 -14.71
N LEU A 124 20.51 58.74 -14.25
CA LEU A 124 19.10 58.52 -13.92
C LEU A 124 18.26 58.21 -15.15
N GLU A 125 18.50 58.89 -16.27
CA GLU A 125 17.82 58.62 -17.55
C GLU A 125 18.11 57.19 -18.05
N THR A 126 19.36 56.71 -17.95
CA THR A 126 19.69 55.33 -18.32
C THR A 126 19.06 54.31 -17.39
N LEU A 127 19.08 54.53 -16.06
CA LEU A 127 18.43 53.64 -15.09
C LEU A 127 16.91 53.57 -15.29
N LEU A 128 16.26 54.70 -15.57
CA LEU A 128 14.83 54.73 -15.89
C LEU A 128 14.52 53.91 -17.14
N SER A 129 15.32 54.05 -18.19
CA SER A 129 15.18 53.24 -19.41
C SER A 129 15.32 51.73 -19.12
N VAL A 130 16.34 51.34 -18.35
CA VAL A 130 16.55 49.94 -17.96
C VAL A 130 15.39 49.39 -17.13
N LEU A 131 14.88 50.15 -16.16
CA LEU A 131 13.74 49.74 -15.34
C LEU A 131 12.46 49.61 -16.17
N GLN A 132 12.24 50.50 -17.14
CA GLN A 132 11.11 50.42 -18.07
C GLN A 132 11.16 49.12 -18.89
N ILE A 133 12.33 48.76 -19.42
CA ILE A 133 12.55 47.51 -20.17
C ILE A 133 12.30 46.31 -19.26
N LYS A 134 12.88 46.30 -18.04
CA LYS A 134 12.70 45.20 -17.07
C LYS A 134 11.24 45.01 -16.67
N LYS A 135 10.49 46.09 -16.53
CA LYS A 135 9.04 46.04 -16.23
C LYS A 135 8.26 45.33 -17.33
N GLU A 136 8.53 45.64 -18.61
CA GLU A 136 7.85 44.98 -19.72
C GLU A 136 8.29 43.52 -19.90
N GLU A 137 9.58 43.21 -19.68
CA GLU A 137 10.06 41.81 -19.63
C GLU A 137 9.34 40.98 -18.56
N CYS A 138 9.13 41.53 -17.36
CA CYS A 138 8.42 40.84 -16.28
C CYS A 138 6.95 40.58 -16.65
N LYS A 139 6.25 41.59 -17.19
CA LYS A 139 4.86 41.43 -17.64
C LYS A 139 4.72 40.35 -18.71
N GLU A 140 5.66 40.27 -19.65
CA GLU A 140 5.60 39.26 -20.71
C GLU A 140 5.88 37.85 -20.15
N LYS A 141 6.85 37.72 -19.22
CA LYS A 141 7.09 36.45 -18.52
C LYS A 141 5.86 35.97 -17.74
N GLU A 142 5.16 36.87 -17.06
CA GLU A 142 3.91 36.55 -16.35
C GLU A 142 2.82 36.06 -17.31
N ARG A 143 2.65 36.71 -18.47
CA ARG A 143 1.68 36.27 -19.50
C ARG A 143 2.00 34.89 -20.04
N ILE A 144 3.27 34.61 -20.31
CA ILE A 144 3.71 33.29 -20.81
C ILE A 144 3.47 32.22 -19.74
N ALA A 145 3.83 32.50 -18.48
CA ALA A 145 3.59 31.60 -17.36
C ALA A 145 2.10 31.32 -17.16
N ALA A 146 1.24 32.35 -17.18
CA ALA A 146 -0.21 32.20 -17.06
C ALA A 146 -0.80 31.35 -18.18
N LYS A 147 -0.40 31.59 -19.45
CA LYS A 147 -0.84 30.77 -20.58
C LYS A 147 -0.39 29.31 -20.47
N ARG A 148 0.84 29.08 -19.99
CA ARG A 148 1.38 27.73 -19.78
C ARG A 148 0.60 26.99 -18.69
N ASN A 149 0.35 27.65 -17.55
CA ASN A 149 -0.40 27.07 -16.44
C ASN A 149 -1.84 26.75 -16.87
N GLN A 150 -2.51 27.67 -17.56
CA GLN A 150 -3.87 27.43 -18.07
C GLN A 150 -3.95 26.21 -19.00
N ARG A 151 -2.95 26.00 -19.86
CA ARG A 151 -2.88 24.83 -20.74
C ARG A 151 -2.65 23.55 -19.94
N ALA A 152 -1.76 23.58 -18.96
CA ALA A 152 -1.49 22.44 -18.09
C ALA A 152 -2.73 22.05 -17.29
N GLU A 153 -3.44 23.01 -16.70
CA GLU A 153 -4.70 22.77 -15.97
C GLU A 153 -5.77 22.13 -16.86
N LYS A 154 -5.97 22.66 -18.07
CA LYS A 154 -6.93 22.08 -19.04
C LYS A 154 -6.55 20.65 -19.42
N GLN A 155 -5.27 20.38 -19.62
CA GLN A 155 -4.79 19.05 -19.98
C GLN A 155 -4.99 18.05 -18.82
N ILE A 156 -4.67 18.47 -17.59
CA ILE A 156 -4.89 17.64 -16.40
C ILE A 156 -6.39 17.40 -16.18
N SER A 157 -7.23 18.42 -16.37
CA SER A 157 -8.69 18.28 -16.26
C SER A 157 -9.23 17.23 -17.24
N PHE A 158 -8.78 17.28 -18.50
CA PHE A 158 -9.20 16.31 -19.52
C PHE A 158 -8.72 14.88 -19.18
N GLN A 159 -7.46 14.74 -18.75
CA GLN A 159 -6.91 13.44 -18.33
C GLN A 159 -7.64 12.85 -17.10
N LEU A 160 -8.02 13.69 -16.14
CA LEU A 160 -8.79 13.26 -14.98
C LEU A 160 -10.20 12.80 -15.39
N GLU A 161 -10.86 13.52 -16.28
CA GLU A 161 -12.19 13.16 -16.78
C GLU A 161 -12.17 11.82 -17.53
N ASP A 162 -11.20 11.63 -18.43
CA ASP A 162 -10.99 10.35 -19.11
C ASP A 162 -10.71 9.21 -18.12
N SER A 163 -9.88 9.45 -17.10
CA SER A 163 -9.55 8.44 -16.10
C SER A 163 -10.75 8.09 -15.21
N ILE A 164 -11.58 9.07 -14.85
CA ILE A 164 -12.81 8.85 -14.08
C ILE A 164 -13.80 8.03 -14.91
N GLN A 165 -13.98 8.38 -16.18
CA GLN A 165 -14.87 7.64 -17.08
C GLN A 165 -14.39 6.20 -17.28
N ALA A 166 -13.08 5.98 -17.44
CA ALA A 166 -12.50 4.65 -17.53
C ALA A 166 -12.72 3.84 -16.24
N ALA A 167 -12.53 4.45 -15.08
CA ALA A 167 -12.78 3.81 -13.79
C ALA A 167 -14.26 3.44 -13.61
N GLN A 168 -15.19 4.32 -13.97
CA GLN A 168 -16.63 4.07 -13.92
C GLN A 168 -17.04 2.92 -14.86
N ASN A 169 -16.49 2.89 -16.08
CA ASN A 169 -16.75 1.80 -17.02
C ASN A 169 -16.26 0.46 -16.48
N SER A 170 -15.09 0.45 -15.82
CA SER A 170 -14.55 -0.74 -15.17
C SER A 170 -15.44 -1.22 -14.01
N ILE A 171 -15.91 -0.32 -13.15
CA ILE A 171 -16.85 -0.63 -12.06
C ILE A 171 -18.12 -1.25 -12.61
N ASN A 172 -18.74 -0.64 -13.63
CA ASN A 172 -19.95 -1.16 -14.25
C ASN A 172 -19.75 -2.57 -14.85
N ALA A 173 -18.58 -2.83 -15.44
CA ALA A 173 -18.24 -4.15 -15.95
C ALA A 173 -18.09 -5.19 -14.81
N CYS A 174 -17.47 -4.80 -13.70
CA CYS A 174 -17.38 -5.62 -12.49
C CYS A 174 -18.75 -5.92 -11.90
N ASP A 175 -19.63 -4.93 -11.78
CA ASP A 175 -21.00 -5.11 -11.25
C ASP A 175 -21.80 -6.10 -12.10
N LEU A 176 -21.67 -6.02 -13.42
CA LEU A 176 -22.32 -6.98 -14.33
C LEU A 176 -21.79 -8.41 -14.13
N GLN A 177 -20.48 -8.58 -13.96
CA GLN A 177 -19.89 -9.89 -13.68
C GLN A 177 -20.32 -10.42 -12.31
N PHE A 178 -20.37 -9.56 -11.30
CA PHE A 178 -20.82 -9.91 -9.96
C PHE A 178 -22.26 -10.39 -9.97
N SER A 179 -23.16 -9.70 -10.69
CA SER A 179 -24.55 -10.13 -10.84
C SER A 179 -24.65 -11.52 -11.48
N LYS A 180 -23.89 -11.79 -12.54
CA LYS A 180 -23.87 -13.11 -13.20
C LYS A 180 -23.40 -14.23 -12.27
N LEU A 181 -22.34 -13.98 -11.51
CA LEU A 181 -21.82 -14.95 -10.55
C LEU A 181 -22.81 -15.19 -9.42
N LYS A 182 -23.49 -14.14 -8.94
CA LYS A 182 -24.54 -14.25 -7.93
C LYS A 182 -25.69 -15.14 -8.40
N ASP A 183 -26.18 -14.91 -9.62
CA ASP A 183 -27.25 -15.73 -10.21
C ASP A 183 -26.83 -17.21 -10.33
N GLU A 184 -25.56 -17.47 -10.68
CA GLU A 184 -25.05 -18.84 -10.77
C GLU A 184 -24.93 -19.51 -9.40
N VAL A 185 -24.47 -18.78 -8.38
CA VAL A 185 -24.44 -19.29 -7.00
C VAL A 185 -25.86 -19.64 -6.52
N GLU A 186 -26.84 -18.78 -6.78
CA GLU A 186 -28.24 -19.04 -6.41
C GLU A 186 -28.78 -20.31 -7.09
N LYS A 187 -28.47 -20.53 -8.38
CA LYS A 187 -28.83 -21.76 -9.11
C LYS A 187 -28.18 -23.01 -8.52
N GLN A 188 -26.89 -22.95 -8.20
CA GLN A 188 -26.19 -24.10 -7.61
C GLN A 188 -26.70 -24.38 -6.20
N GLN A 189 -27.03 -23.35 -5.42
CA GLN A 189 -27.61 -23.50 -4.09
C GLN A 189 -28.99 -24.17 -4.14
N ALA A 190 -29.84 -23.81 -5.12
CA ALA A 190 -31.11 -24.48 -5.34
C ALA A 190 -30.92 -25.97 -5.63
N ARG A 191 -29.98 -26.33 -6.53
CA ARG A 191 -29.66 -27.74 -6.84
C ARG A 191 -29.19 -28.52 -5.62
N ILE A 192 -28.30 -27.94 -4.81
CA ILE A 192 -27.82 -28.58 -3.58
C ILE A 192 -29.00 -28.85 -2.63
N SER A 193 -29.94 -27.92 -2.54
CA SER A 193 -31.13 -28.06 -1.69
C SER A 193 -32.01 -29.23 -2.17
N ASP A 194 -32.23 -29.34 -3.48
CA ASP A 194 -32.98 -30.47 -4.07
C ASP A 194 -32.32 -31.82 -3.79
N TRP A 195 -30.99 -31.91 -3.96
CA TRP A 195 -30.23 -33.13 -3.66
C TRP A 195 -30.26 -33.48 -2.18
N THR A 196 -30.24 -32.47 -1.31
CA THR A 196 -30.32 -32.64 0.15
C THR A 196 -31.67 -33.27 0.52
N ILE A 197 -32.77 -32.76 -0.05
CA ILE A 197 -34.11 -33.31 0.17
C ILE A 197 -34.18 -34.78 -0.29
N LEU A 198 -33.66 -35.08 -1.49
CA LEU A 198 -33.66 -36.44 -2.01
C LEU A 198 -32.85 -37.40 -1.13
N ARG A 199 -31.63 -36.98 -0.74
CA ARG A 199 -30.78 -37.76 0.15
C ARG A 199 -31.48 -38.02 1.48
N ASP A 200 -32.10 -37.02 2.08
CA ASP A 200 -32.77 -37.15 3.38
C ASP A 200 -34.01 -38.06 3.28
N GLY A 201 -34.73 -38.00 2.17
CA GLY A 201 -35.80 -38.94 1.85
C GLY A 201 -35.30 -40.38 1.74
N LEU A 202 -34.22 -40.60 0.98
CA LEU A 202 -33.59 -41.93 0.86
C LEU A 202 -33.04 -42.44 2.19
N GLN A 203 -32.39 -41.57 2.98
CA GLN A 203 -31.87 -41.93 4.30
C GLN A 203 -33.00 -42.34 5.24
N THR A 204 -34.14 -41.66 5.18
CA THR A 204 -35.34 -42.02 5.96
C THR A 204 -35.82 -43.42 5.58
N LEU A 205 -35.92 -43.72 4.28
CA LEU A 205 -36.30 -45.06 3.81
C LEU A 205 -35.32 -46.14 4.26
N VAL A 206 -34.00 -45.88 4.13
CA VAL A 206 -32.95 -46.79 4.61
C VAL A 206 -33.03 -47.02 6.12
N ASN A 207 -33.31 -45.98 6.91
CA ASN A 207 -33.43 -46.10 8.36
C ASN A 207 -34.65 -46.93 8.76
N VAL A 208 -35.78 -46.75 8.07
CA VAL A 208 -37.01 -47.55 8.32
C VAL A 208 -36.79 -49.00 7.93
N THR A 209 -36.16 -49.28 6.78
CA THR A 209 -35.87 -50.66 6.38
C THR A 209 -34.90 -51.31 7.35
N HIS A 210 -33.79 -50.66 7.70
CA HIS A 210 -32.78 -51.20 8.62
C HIS A 210 -33.35 -51.51 10.03
N ARG A 211 -34.29 -50.71 10.55
CA ARG A 211 -34.97 -51.03 11.82
C ARG A 211 -35.76 -52.34 11.79
N ASN A 212 -36.31 -52.68 10.62
CA ASN A 212 -37.15 -53.87 10.44
C ASN A 212 -36.36 -55.09 9.97
N MET A 213 -35.09 -54.91 9.55
CA MET A 213 -34.26 -56.02 9.08
C MET A 213 -33.61 -56.79 10.25
N ALA A 214 -33.57 -58.11 10.09
CA ALA A 214 -32.81 -59.03 10.94
C ALA A 214 -31.34 -59.15 10.50
N TYR A 215 -30.82 -58.20 9.72
CA TYR A 215 -29.43 -58.17 9.29
C TYR A 215 -28.90 -56.74 9.10
N ARG A 216 -27.59 -56.57 9.19
CA ARG A 216 -26.82 -55.37 8.88
C ARG A 216 -25.99 -55.59 7.63
N LEU A 217 -26.06 -54.65 6.70
CA LEU A 217 -25.19 -54.63 5.54
C LEU A 217 -23.85 -53.99 5.90
N LEU A 218 -22.75 -54.74 5.77
CA LEU A 218 -21.40 -54.25 6.10
C LEU A 218 -20.69 -53.70 4.86
N SER A 219 -20.71 -54.44 3.76
CA SER A 219 -20.13 -54.01 2.49
C SER A 219 -20.85 -54.63 1.30
N VAL A 220 -20.81 -53.93 0.17
CA VAL A 220 -21.31 -54.40 -1.13
C VAL A 220 -20.21 -54.16 -2.16
N SER A 221 -19.89 -55.20 -2.93
CA SER A 221 -19.07 -55.09 -4.14
C SER A 221 -19.81 -55.72 -5.33
N SER A 222 -19.18 -55.73 -6.50
CA SER A 222 -19.75 -56.32 -7.72
C SER A 222 -19.93 -57.85 -7.64
N SER A 223 -19.18 -58.52 -6.76
CA SER A 223 -19.13 -59.99 -6.67
C SER A 223 -19.14 -60.51 -5.24
N GLU A 224 -19.27 -59.63 -4.25
CA GLU A 224 -19.24 -60.01 -2.83
C GLU A 224 -20.18 -59.11 -2.02
N LEU A 225 -20.94 -59.73 -1.13
CA LEU A 225 -21.86 -59.09 -0.20
C LEU A 225 -21.52 -59.56 1.22
N CYS A 226 -21.11 -58.63 2.09
CA CYS A 226 -20.85 -58.95 3.50
C CYS A 226 -21.98 -58.45 4.38
N LEU A 227 -22.56 -59.37 5.17
CA LEU A 227 -23.70 -59.13 6.04
C LEU A 227 -23.37 -59.55 7.48
N GLU A 228 -24.11 -58.96 8.41
CA GLU A 228 -24.15 -59.34 9.81
C GLU A 228 -25.58 -59.70 10.17
N LEU A 229 -25.86 -60.99 10.37
CA LEU A 229 -27.18 -61.49 10.74
C LEU A 229 -27.41 -61.30 12.23
N LEU A 230 -28.54 -60.69 12.58
CA LEU A 230 -28.91 -60.35 13.94
C LEU A 230 -29.92 -61.41 14.45
N PRO A 231 -29.58 -62.22 15.47
CA PRO A 231 -30.44 -63.27 16.00
C PRO A 231 -31.56 -62.69 16.90
N ARG A 232 -32.36 -61.76 16.36
CA ARG A 232 -33.40 -61.03 17.12
C ARG A 232 -34.53 -61.92 17.67
N ALA A 233 -34.67 -63.13 17.14
CA ALA A 233 -35.68 -64.11 17.55
C ALA A 233 -35.17 -65.11 18.59
N ALA A 234 -33.89 -65.06 18.98
CA ALA A 234 -33.36 -65.94 20.02
C ALA A 234 -33.84 -65.48 21.41
N GLU A 235 -34.24 -66.44 22.25
CA GLU A 235 -34.57 -66.17 23.66
C GLU A 235 -33.33 -65.79 24.49
N VAL A 236 -32.13 -66.13 23.97
CA VAL A 236 -30.83 -65.91 24.60
C VAL A 236 -30.02 -64.88 23.81
N SER A 237 -29.23 -64.07 24.51
CA SER A 237 -28.38 -63.05 23.90
C SER A 237 -27.21 -63.70 23.14
N LEU A 238 -27.34 -63.78 21.83
CA LEU A 238 -26.30 -64.26 20.92
C LEU A 238 -25.60 -63.10 20.21
N GLU A 239 -24.30 -63.24 20.01
CA GLU A 239 -23.55 -62.30 19.17
C GLU A 239 -24.03 -62.35 17.70
N PRO A 240 -23.92 -61.24 16.95
CA PRO A 240 -24.27 -61.22 15.53
C PRO A 240 -23.41 -62.15 14.67
N LEU A 241 -24.01 -62.82 13.69
CA LEU A 241 -23.33 -63.76 12.80
C LEU A 241 -22.88 -63.06 11.51
N ARG A 242 -21.57 -62.96 11.29
CA ARG A 242 -21.03 -62.34 10.06
C ARG A 242 -20.96 -63.37 8.94
N VAL A 243 -21.46 -63.01 7.76
CA VAL A 243 -21.44 -63.86 6.56
C VAL A 243 -20.93 -63.08 5.35
N SER A 244 -20.16 -63.73 4.48
CA SER A 244 -19.84 -63.23 3.12
C SER A 244 -20.55 -64.10 2.11
N ILE A 245 -21.16 -63.46 1.11
CA ILE A 245 -21.77 -64.12 -0.04
C ILE A 245 -20.99 -63.67 -1.25
N THR A 246 -20.23 -64.59 -1.84
CA THR A 246 -19.54 -64.36 -3.11
C THR A 246 -20.42 -64.84 -4.25
N MET A 247 -20.59 -64.01 -5.27
CA MET A 247 -21.49 -64.23 -6.40
C MET A 247 -20.65 -64.42 -7.66
N THR A 248 -20.94 -65.48 -8.40
CA THR A 248 -20.25 -65.77 -9.66
C THR A 248 -21.04 -65.24 -10.85
N THR A 249 -20.40 -65.18 -12.01
CA THR A 249 -21.06 -64.84 -13.28
C THR A 249 -22.00 -65.94 -13.79
N SER A 250 -21.99 -67.13 -13.17
CA SER A 250 -22.80 -68.30 -13.52
C SER A 250 -24.15 -68.40 -12.79
N ASP A 251 -24.64 -67.32 -12.17
CA ASP A 251 -25.87 -67.31 -11.33
C ASP A 251 -25.75 -68.21 -10.08
N GLU A 252 -24.54 -68.39 -9.58
CA GLU A 252 -24.23 -69.18 -8.38
C GLU A 252 -23.70 -68.27 -7.27
N PHE A 253 -23.91 -68.71 -6.02
CA PHE A 253 -23.36 -68.07 -4.85
C PHE A 253 -22.58 -69.07 -3.99
N HIS A 254 -21.61 -68.52 -3.27
CA HIS A 254 -20.89 -69.20 -2.21
C HIS A 254 -20.97 -68.35 -0.95
N LEU A 255 -21.71 -68.85 0.04
CA LEU A 255 -21.92 -68.24 1.34
C LEU A 255 -20.93 -68.85 2.32
N GLN A 256 -20.14 -68.00 2.96
CA GLN A 256 -19.21 -68.36 4.03
C GLN A 256 -19.64 -67.65 5.32
N VAL A 257 -19.71 -68.42 6.40
CA VAL A 257 -19.88 -67.88 7.75
C VAL A 257 -18.49 -67.57 8.30
N PHE A 258 -18.26 -66.32 8.72
CA PHE A 258 -16.99 -65.97 9.35
C PHE A 258 -16.95 -66.52 10.77
N GLN A 259 -15.95 -67.35 11.02
CA GLN A 259 -15.71 -68.10 12.25
C GLN A 259 -15.28 -67.23 13.46
N GLY A 260 -15.71 -65.96 13.55
CA GLY A 260 -15.45 -65.15 14.75
C GLY A 260 -16.03 -65.76 16.03
N THR A 261 -16.15 -64.96 17.08
CA THR A 261 -16.74 -65.30 18.41
C THR A 261 -18.14 -65.95 18.39
N ALA A 262 -18.77 -66.08 17.21
CA ALA A 262 -20.03 -66.78 17.00
C ALA A 262 -19.95 -68.32 17.15
N GLY A 263 -18.78 -68.96 17.00
CA GLY A 263 -18.60 -70.37 17.35
C GLY A 263 -19.40 -71.40 16.53
N LEU A 264 -19.89 -71.03 15.33
CA LEU A 264 -20.52 -71.95 14.39
C LEU A 264 -19.44 -72.64 13.52
N VAL A 265 -19.70 -73.87 13.06
CA VAL A 265 -18.85 -74.56 12.07
C VAL A 265 -18.74 -73.69 10.81
N GLU A 266 -17.55 -73.61 10.19
CA GLU A 266 -17.37 -73.02 8.86
C GLU A 266 -18.18 -73.84 7.83
N GLU A 267 -19.45 -73.49 7.70
CA GLU A 267 -20.33 -74.06 6.69
C GLU A 267 -20.28 -73.17 5.45
N ALA A 268 -19.68 -73.71 4.40
CA ALA A 268 -19.77 -73.14 3.07
C ALA A 268 -21.05 -73.64 2.39
N VAL A 269 -22.02 -72.74 2.17
CA VAL A 269 -23.25 -73.06 1.45
C VAL A 269 -23.12 -72.58 0.01
N ASN A 270 -23.25 -73.50 -0.94
CA ASN A 270 -23.26 -73.20 -2.37
C ASN A 270 -24.67 -73.38 -2.92
N GLY A 271 -25.08 -72.53 -3.85
CA GLY A 271 -26.37 -72.68 -4.50
C GLY A 271 -26.59 -71.68 -5.63
N ARG A 272 -27.82 -71.62 -6.14
CA ARG A 272 -28.20 -70.61 -7.14
C ARG A 272 -28.54 -69.30 -6.46
N LEU A 273 -28.27 -68.17 -7.12
CA LEU A 273 -28.45 -66.85 -6.50
C LEU A 273 -29.88 -66.61 -5.97
N ARG A 274 -30.89 -67.20 -6.63
CA ARG A 274 -32.30 -67.15 -6.19
C ARG A 274 -32.58 -67.81 -4.85
N GLN A 275 -31.67 -68.66 -4.37
CA GLN A 275 -31.80 -69.44 -3.13
C GLN A 275 -31.03 -68.80 -1.95
N VAL A 276 -30.31 -67.69 -2.18
CA VAL A 276 -29.52 -67.01 -1.14
C VAL A 276 -30.35 -66.67 0.08
N SER A 277 -31.59 -66.19 -0.10
CA SER A 277 -32.49 -65.87 1.01
C SER A 277 -32.81 -67.09 1.87
N ALA A 278 -33.08 -68.24 1.24
CA ALA A 278 -33.35 -69.48 1.96
C ALA A 278 -32.10 -69.98 2.70
N ALA A 279 -30.93 -69.92 2.05
CA ALA A 279 -29.67 -70.30 2.67
C ALA A 279 -29.31 -69.43 3.88
N LEU A 280 -29.56 -68.11 3.82
CA LEU A 280 -29.35 -67.22 4.96
C LEU A 280 -30.28 -67.53 6.14
N VAL A 281 -31.54 -67.86 5.87
CA VAL A 281 -32.49 -68.26 6.90
C VAL A 281 -32.06 -69.58 7.55
N GLU A 282 -31.66 -70.57 6.75
CA GLU A 282 -31.18 -71.88 7.24
C GLU A 282 -29.95 -71.72 8.14
N VAL A 283 -28.97 -70.91 7.72
CA VAL A 283 -27.79 -70.61 8.54
C VAL A 283 -28.18 -69.92 9.85
N LEU A 284 -29.10 -68.96 9.80
CA LEU A 284 -29.57 -68.26 11.00
C LEU A 284 -30.37 -69.18 11.94
N GLU A 285 -31.23 -70.04 11.42
CA GLU A 285 -32.00 -71.00 12.19
C GLU A 285 -31.09 -72.03 12.88
N ARG A 286 -30.07 -72.54 12.17
CA ARG A 286 -29.04 -73.40 12.77
C ARG A 286 -28.31 -72.70 13.91
N TYR A 287 -27.89 -71.46 13.69
CA TYR A 287 -27.21 -70.66 14.72
C TYR A 287 -28.10 -70.46 15.96
N ILE A 288 -29.38 -70.11 15.77
CA ILE A 288 -30.34 -69.95 16.88
C ILE A 288 -30.61 -71.28 17.58
N SER A 289 -30.69 -72.41 16.86
CA SER A 289 -30.94 -73.73 17.45
C SER A 289 -29.84 -74.20 18.41
N GLN A 290 -28.61 -73.68 18.24
CA GLN A 290 -27.47 -73.94 19.13
C GLN A 290 -27.31 -72.83 20.18
N GLY A 291 -28.31 -71.96 20.33
CA GLY A 291 -28.18 -70.70 21.03
C GLY A 291 -27.80 -70.80 22.50
N GLU A 292 -28.35 -71.77 23.23
CA GLU A 292 -28.02 -71.96 24.66
C GLU A 292 -26.53 -72.26 24.85
N MET A 293 -26.00 -73.25 24.12
CA MET A 293 -24.58 -73.63 24.15
C MET A 293 -23.67 -72.48 23.70
N LEU A 294 -23.99 -71.84 22.56
CA LEU A 294 -23.16 -70.77 22.02
C LEU A 294 -23.16 -69.54 22.92
N SER A 295 -24.29 -69.20 23.54
CA SER A 295 -24.38 -68.10 24.51
C SER A 295 -23.53 -68.36 25.74
N GLU A 296 -23.49 -69.60 26.23
CA GLU A 296 -22.64 -69.99 27.36
C GLU A 296 -21.15 -69.87 26.99
N ILE A 297 -20.76 -70.42 25.83
CA ILE A 297 -19.37 -70.32 25.32
C ILE A 297 -18.95 -68.86 25.12
N GLN A 298 -19.82 -68.03 24.53
CA GLN A 298 -19.58 -66.59 24.35
C GLN A 298 -19.39 -65.87 25.69
N ALA A 299 -20.22 -66.18 26.68
CA ALA A 299 -20.07 -65.62 28.02
C ALA A 299 -18.75 -66.05 28.67
N LEU A 300 -18.34 -67.31 28.51
CA LEU A 300 -17.10 -67.85 29.07
C LEU A 300 -15.85 -67.25 28.41
N HIS A 301 -15.91 -66.88 27.14
CA HIS A 301 -14.80 -66.27 26.41
C HIS A 301 -14.35 -64.93 27.02
N SER A 302 -15.24 -64.24 27.74
CA SER A 302 -14.89 -63.01 28.48
C SER A 302 -14.17 -63.28 29.80
N ARG A 303 -14.26 -64.50 30.34
CA ARG A 303 -13.81 -64.89 31.69
C ARG A 303 -12.59 -65.80 31.65
N PHE A 304 -12.46 -66.62 30.62
CA PHE A 304 -11.46 -67.67 30.50
C PHE A 304 -10.78 -67.61 29.14
N ALA A 305 -9.50 -67.99 29.08
CA ALA A 305 -8.79 -68.16 27.83
C ALA A 305 -9.23 -69.50 27.20
N ILE A 306 -10.27 -69.44 26.37
CA ILE A 306 -10.86 -70.60 25.73
C ILE A 306 -10.89 -70.45 24.21
N ASP A 307 -10.67 -71.57 23.51
CA ASP A 307 -10.88 -71.70 22.09
C ASP A 307 -11.95 -72.77 21.84
N TRP A 308 -12.97 -72.42 21.06
CA TRP A 308 -14.02 -73.36 20.67
C TRP A 308 -13.77 -73.87 19.25
N CYS A 309 -13.74 -75.19 19.08
CA CYS A 309 -13.57 -75.87 17.81
C CYS A 309 -14.90 -76.57 17.44
N PRO A 310 -15.78 -75.92 16.65
CA PRO A 310 -17.14 -76.40 16.41
C PRO A 310 -17.17 -77.74 15.67
N ALA A 311 -16.26 -77.94 14.70
CA ALA A 311 -16.19 -79.14 13.88
C ALA A 311 -15.88 -80.41 14.70
N GLU A 312 -15.13 -80.27 15.78
CA GLU A 312 -14.76 -81.37 16.68
C GLU A 312 -15.63 -81.42 17.94
N LYS A 313 -16.57 -80.46 18.10
CA LYS A 313 -17.35 -80.21 19.32
C LYS A 313 -16.44 -80.15 20.56
N LEU A 314 -15.31 -79.44 20.43
CA LEU A 314 -14.22 -79.42 21.39
C LEU A 314 -13.98 -78.01 21.92
N LEU A 315 -14.00 -77.83 23.23
CA LEU A 315 -13.60 -76.61 23.92
C LEU A 315 -12.21 -76.80 24.53
N ILE A 316 -11.28 -75.94 24.14
CA ILE A 316 -9.91 -75.91 24.64
C ILE A 316 -9.85 -74.80 25.67
N PHE A 317 -9.41 -75.13 26.89
CA PHE A 317 -9.23 -74.16 27.96
C PHE A 317 -7.76 -74.08 28.35
N LEU A 318 -7.19 -72.89 28.18
CA LEU A 318 -5.84 -72.57 28.62
C LEU A 318 -5.89 -72.03 30.05
N LYS A 319 -5.62 -72.90 31.02
CA LYS A 319 -5.60 -72.51 32.43
C LYS A 319 -4.35 -71.69 32.77
N THR A 320 -3.19 -72.15 32.31
CA THR A 320 -1.89 -71.49 32.46
C THR A 320 -1.08 -71.69 31.19
N ALA A 321 0.04 -70.99 31.03
CA ALA A 321 0.90 -71.12 29.85
C ALA A 321 1.39 -72.56 29.57
N THR A 322 1.35 -73.45 30.56
CA THR A 322 1.79 -74.84 30.42
C THR A 322 0.69 -75.87 30.64
N THR A 323 -0.54 -75.44 30.96
CA THR A 323 -1.66 -76.33 31.28
C THR A 323 -2.87 -76.08 30.39
N VAL A 324 -3.24 -77.09 29.60
CA VAL A 324 -4.34 -77.05 28.63
C VAL A 324 -5.34 -78.16 28.92
N CYS A 325 -6.61 -77.81 29.06
CA CYS A 325 -7.71 -78.74 29.26
C CYS A 325 -8.54 -78.83 27.98
N HIS A 326 -8.97 -80.05 27.63
CA HIS A 326 -9.81 -80.31 26.46
C HIS A 326 -11.14 -80.87 26.92
N LEU A 327 -12.24 -80.19 26.61
CA LEU A 327 -13.60 -80.60 26.96
C LEU A 327 -14.40 -80.92 25.70
N ARG A 328 -15.05 -82.08 25.67
CA ARG A 328 -15.99 -82.46 24.61
C ARG A 328 -17.39 -82.07 25.00
N VAL A 329 -18.10 -81.47 24.06
CA VAL A 329 -19.52 -81.16 24.19
C VAL A 329 -20.31 -82.16 23.35
N GLU A 330 -21.20 -82.91 23.99
CA GLU A 330 -22.06 -83.86 23.29
C GLU A 330 -23.22 -83.17 22.56
N GLU A 331 -23.86 -83.89 21.64
CA GLU A 331 -24.95 -83.34 20.84
C GLU A 331 -26.19 -82.98 21.68
N GLY A 332 -26.75 -81.81 21.39
CA GLY A 332 -27.87 -81.17 22.09
C GLY A 332 -27.59 -80.83 23.56
N TYR A 333 -26.33 -80.62 23.90
CA TYR A 333 -25.95 -79.82 25.06
C TYR A 333 -26.50 -78.38 24.92
N PRO A 334 -26.96 -77.72 26.00
CA PRO A 334 -26.98 -78.19 27.40
C PRO A 334 -28.22 -79.00 27.80
N SER A 335 -29.25 -79.05 26.94
CA SER A 335 -30.55 -79.63 27.27
C SER A 335 -30.54 -81.15 27.49
N HIS A 336 -29.87 -81.92 26.61
CA HIS A 336 -29.79 -83.38 26.71
C HIS A 336 -28.39 -83.96 26.46
N GLY A 337 -27.47 -83.15 25.93
CA GLY A 337 -26.05 -83.48 25.87
C GLY A 337 -25.32 -83.03 27.13
N ARG A 338 -24.10 -83.52 27.33
CA ARG A 338 -23.22 -83.16 28.47
C ARG A 338 -21.86 -82.66 28.00
N ALA A 339 -21.23 -81.84 28.83
CA ALA A 339 -19.82 -81.50 28.71
C ALA A 339 -18.98 -82.53 29.49
N THR A 340 -17.89 -83.00 28.89
CA THR A 340 -17.00 -84.01 29.47
C THR A 340 -15.54 -83.63 29.30
N LEU A 341 -14.73 -83.80 30.34
CA LEU A 341 -13.28 -83.61 30.26
C LEU A 341 -12.66 -84.77 29.49
N LEU A 342 -11.97 -84.48 28.39
CA LEU A 342 -11.29 -85.48 27.56
C LEU A 342 -9.84 -85.69 27.97
N SER A 343 -9.12 -84.61 28.22
CA SER A 343 -7.71 -84.67 28.61
C SER A 343 -7.24 -83.38 29.23
N VAL A 344 -6.26 -83.50 30.13
CA VAL A 344 -5.51 -82.39 30.69
C VAL A 344 -4.04 -82.60 30.35
N ARG A 345 -3.41 -81.59 29.75
CA ARG A 345 -1.98 -81.62 29.42
C ARG A 345 -1.26 -80.60 30.28
N LYS A 346 -0.22 -81.03 30.99
CA LYS A 346 0.66 -80.18 31.81
C LYS A 346 2.09 -80.36 31.35
N ASP A 347 2.75 -79.27 30.96
CA ASP A 347 4.10 -79.28 30.39
C ASP A 347 4.22 -80.27 29.19
N GLY A 348 3.14 -80.41 28.41
CA GLY A 348 3.05 -81.33 27.27
C GLY A 348 2.74 -82.79 27.61
N SER A 349 2.72 -83.17 28.90
CA SER A 349 2.41 -84.53 29.35
C SER A 349 0.93 -84.68 29.71
N LEU A 350 0.33 -85.83 29.36
CA LEU A 350 -1.06 -86.15 29.73
C LEU A 350 -1.15 -86.50 31.22
N LEU A 351 -2.07 -85.83 31.93
CA LEU A 351 -2.40 -86.15 33.32
C LEU A 351 -3.51 -87.21 33.37
N ASP A 352 -3.52 -88.00 34.45
CA ASP A 352 -4.64 -88.87 34.77
C ASP A 352 -5.84 -88.01 35.21
N ILE A 353 -6.99 -88.23 34.57
CA ILE A 353 -8.20 -87.45 34.74
C ILE A 353 -9.32 -88.25 35.43
N THR A 354 -9.05 -89.49 35.85
CA THR A 354 -10.06 -90.41 36.40
C THR A 354 -10.75 -89.88 37.67
N ASP A 355 -10.02 -89.12 38.49
CA ASP A 355 -10.55 -88.50 39.72
C ASP A 355 -11.06 -87.06 39.52
N LEU A 356 -10.98 -86.52 38.31
CA LEU A 356 -11.33 -85.13 38.01
C LEU A 356 -12.79 -85.00 37.58
N GLN A 357 -13.66 -84.78 38.55
CA GLN A 357 -15.09 -84.53 38.31
C GLN A 357 -15.63 -83.39 39.19
N PRO A 358 -16.37 -82.43 38.63
CA PRO A 358 -17.09 -81.42 39.40
C PRO A 358 -18.11 -82.06 40.36
N PRO A 359 -18.43 -81.40 41.49
CA PRO A 359 -19.37 -81.93 42.49
C PRO A 359 -20.83 -81.96 42.02
N VAL A 360 -21.15 -81.25 40.93
CA VAL A 360 -22.50 -81.16 40.36
C VAL A 360 -22.78 -82.38 39.47
N GLN A 361 -24.00 -82.92 39.51
CA GLN A 361 -24.43 -83.97 38.60
C GLN A 361 -24.75 -83.34 37.23
N HIS A 362 -24.06 -83.78 36.18
CA HIS A 362 -24.12 -83.24 34.81
C HIS A 362 -23.62 -81.78 34.70
N PRO A 363 -22.33 -81.54 34.98
CA PRO A 363 -21.80 -80.19 34.97
C PRO A 363 -21.81 -79.54 33.60
N VAL A 364 -22.27 -78.29 33.55
CA VAL A 364 -22.19 -77.41 32.37
C VAL A 364 -20.77 -76.90 32.17
N LEU A 365 -20.45 -76.36 30.99
CA LEU A 365 -19.13 -75.83 30.64
C LEU A 365 -18.67 -74.79 31.66
N THR A 366 -19.58 -73.93 32.12
CA THR A 366 -19.28 -72.93 33.16
C THR A 366 -18.77 -73.59 34.44
N GLU A 367 -19.46 -74.62 34.92
CA GLU A 367 -19.10 -75.34 36.14
C GLU A 367 -17.80 -76.13 35.98
N TRP A 368 -17.58 -76.72 34.80
CA TRP A 368 -16.32 -77.37 34.46
C TRP A 368 -15.14 -76.40 34.50
N LEU A 369 -15.26 -75.22 33.87
CA LEU A 369 -14.17 -74.24 33.84
C LEU A 369 -13.92 -73.63 35.22
N GLU A 370 -14.97 -73.35 36.00
CA GLU A 370 -14.83 -72.89 37.38
C GLU A 370 -14.15 -73.94 38.27
N PHE A 371 -14.53 -75.22 38.15
CA PHE A 371 -13.87 -76.32 38.85
C PHE A 371 -12.40 -76.45 38.44
N LEU A 372 -12.11 -76.53 37.14
CA LEU A 372 -10.74 -76.69 36.63
C LEU A 372 -9.85 -75.50 36.99
N SER A 373 -10.40 -74.29 37.02
CA SER A 373 -9.67 -73.09 37.42
C SER A 373 -9.32 -73.08 38.92
N SER A 374 -10.24 -73.54 39.77
CA SER A 374 -10.06 -73.58 41.23
C SER A 374 -9.28 -74.79 41.75
N TYR A 375 -9.14 -75.85 40.95
CA TYR A 375 -8.44 -77.07 41.33
C TYR A 375 -6.91 -76.89 41.30
N PRO A 376 -6.18 -76.93 42.43
CA PRO A 376 -4.77 -76.52 42.48
C PRO A 376 -3.79 -77.51 41.83
N ASN A 377 -4.18 -78.77 41.65
CA ASN A 377 -3.29 -79.85 41.20
C ASN A 377 -3.23 -80.03 39.67
N ILE A 378 -3.97 -79.21 38.93
CA ILE A 378 -3.90 -79.05 37.48
C ILE A 378 -3.20 -77.73 37.22
#